data_AF-A0A0D0WVM0-F1
#
_entry.id   AF-A0A0D0WVM0-F1
#
_cell.length_a   1.000
_cell.length_b   1.000
_cell.length_c   1.000
_cell.angle_alpha   90.00
_cell.angle_beta   90.00
_cell.angle_gamma   90.00
#
_symmetry.space_group_name_H-M   'P 1'
#
loop_
_entity.id
_entity.type
_entity.pdbx_description
1 polymer ?
#
loop_
_entity_poly.entity_id
_entity_poly.type
_entity_poly.pdbx_seq_one_letter_code
_entity_poly.pdbx_strand_id
1 'polypeptide(L)'
;MGALYTSAAFREYARAQVAYADILLTKHAESTLSLCRCGRLHPCDEHRHWLEMRTHFRQFLVDEQYSSEVQQPSRPHPTQRDPSRPDDLG
;
A
#
# COMPACT_ATOMS: atom_id res chain seq x y z
N MET A 1 11.81 -7.21 -18.33
CA MET A 1 10.44 -6.69 -18.13
C MET A 1 10.25 -6.23 -16.68
N GLY A 2 10.80 -5.08 -16.27
CA GLY A 2 10.85 -4.72 -14.83
C GLY A 2 10.52 -3.27 -14.46
N ALA A 3 10.52 -2.32 -15.41
CA ALA A 3 10.37 -0.90 -15.09
C ALA A 3 8.91 -0.44 -14.87
N LEU A 4 7.93 -1.15 -15.43
CA LEU A 4 6.52 -0.76 -15.32
C LEU A 4 5.93 -1.13 -13.95
N TYR A 5 6.25 -2.32 -13.43
CA TYR A 5 5.74 -2.86 -12.17
C TYR A 5 6.24 -2.12 -10.92
N THR A 6 7.33 -1.36 -11.03
CA THR A 6 7.89 -0.56 -9.92
C THR A 6 7.47 0.91 -9.98
N SER A 7 6.74 1.33 -11.02
CA SER A 7 6.31 2.72 -11.17
C SER A 7 5.24 3.10 -10.15
N ALA A 8 5.23 4.38 -9.73
CA ALA A 8 4.19 4.89 -8.84
C ALA A 8 2.78 4.73 -9.44
N ALA A 9 2.63 4.94 -10.74
CA ALA A 9 1.36 4.75 -11.44
C ALA A 9 0.87 3.29 -11.37
N PHE A 10 1.77 2.31 -11.52
CA PHE A 10 1.41 0.91 -11.36
C PHE A 10 1.03 0.57 -9.93
N ARG A 11 1.72 1.12 -8.93
CA ARG A 11 1.37 0.90 -7.51
C ARG A 11 -0.01 1.45 -7.19
N GLU A 12 -0.34 2.66 -7.63
CA GLU A 12 -1.68 3.23 -7.45
C GLU A 12 -2.76 2.39 -8.17
N TYR A 13 -2.45 1.91 -9.37
CA TYR A 13 -3.31 0.95 -10.05
C TYR A 13 -3.49 -0.34 -9.24
N ALA A 14 -2.42 -0.92 -8.72
CA ALA A 14 -2.47 -2.13 -7.90
C ALA A 14 -3.30 -1.92 -6.62
N ARG A 15 -3.18 -0.78 -5.94
CA ARG A 15 -4.05 -0.42 -4.80
C ARG A 15 -5.52 -0.37 -5.23
N ALA A 16 -5.82 0.27 -6.35
CA ALA A 16 -7.18 0.35 -6.87
C ALA A 16 -7.75 -1.05 -7.20
N GLN A 17 -6.94 -1.94 -7.79
CA GLN A 17 -7.34 -3.32 -8.07
C GLN A 17 -7.62 -4.11 -6.78
N VAL A 18 -6.78 -3.97 -5.75
CA VAL A 18 -7.02 -4.61 -4.45
C VAL A 18 -8.30 -4.11 -3.81
N ALA A 19 -8.51 -2.78 -3.78
CA ALA A 19 -9.72 -2.19 -3.22
C ALA A 19 -10.98 -2.64 -3.97
N TYR A 20 -10.93 -2.71 -5.30
CA TYR A 20 -12.02 -3.19 -6.12
C TYR A 20 -12.32 -4.68 -5.85
N ALA A 21 -11.28 -5.52 -5.78
CA ALA A 21 -11.43 -6.92 -5.45
C ALA A 21 -12.02 -7.13 -4.04
N ASP A 22 -11.62 -6.33 -3.04
CA ASP A 22 -12.20 -6.38 -1.68
C ASP A 22 -13.73 -6.07 -1.69
N ILE A 23 -14.16 -5.09 -2.49
CA ILE A 23 -15.59 -4.78 -2.67
C ILE A 23 -16.33 -5.97 -3.28
N LEU A 24 -15.78 -6.60 -4.32
CA LEU A 24 -16.41 -7.74 -4.99
C LEU A 24 -16.42 -8.99 -4.12
N LEU A 25 -15.35 -9.28 -3.39
CA LEU A 25 -15.32 -10.39 -2.43
C LEU A 25 -16.39 -10.22 -1.34
N THR A 26 -16.66 -9.00 -0.89
CA THR A 26 -17.75 -8.71 0.06
C THR A 26 -19.13 -9.03 -0.54
N LYS A 27 -19.34 -8.73 -1.83
CA LYS A 27 -20.56 -9.12 -2.55
C LYS A 27 -20.68 -10.63 -2.74
N HIS A 28 -19.56 -11.34 -2.74
CA HIS A 28 -19.47 -12.80 -2.89
C HIS A 28 -19.18 -13.54 -1.58
N ALA A 29 -19.41 -12.90 -0.44
CA ALA A 29 -19.26 -13.56 0.86
C ALA A 29 -20.15 -14.81 0.96
N GLU A 30 -19.71 -15.77 1.76
CA GLU A 30 -20.54 -16.91 2.14
C GLU A 30 -21.79 -16.42 2.89
N SER A 31 -22.90 -17.06 2.60
CA SER A 31 -24.22 -16.87 3.20
C SER A 31 -24.68 -18.21 3.80
N THR A 32 -25.96 -18.34 4.15
CA THR A 32 -26.47 -19.58 4.73
C THR A 32 -26.32 -20.77 3.76
N LEU A 33 -26.23 -21.98 4.32
CA LEU A 33 -26.16 -23.24 3.56
C LEU A 33 -24.94 -23.36 2.63
N SER A 34 -23.80 -22.75 2.99
CA SER A 34 -22.58 -22.75 2.17
C SER A 34 -22.78 -22.18 0.76
N LEU A 35 -23.76 -21.30 0.59
CA LEU A 35 -24.00 -20.59 -0.65
C LEU A 35 -23.28 -19.25 -0.63
N CYS A 36 -22.73 -18.86 -1.78
CA CYS A 36 -22.33 -17.50 -2.04
C CYS A 36 -23.58 -16.62 -2.16
N ARG A 37 -23.48 -15.33 -1.80
CA ARG A 37 -24.56 -14.35 -2.01
C ARG A 37 -25.07 -14.21 -3.45
N CYS A 38 -24.33 -14.71 -4.45
CA CYS A 38 -24.79 -14.80 -5.83
C CYS A 38 -25.68 -16.03 -6.11
N GLY A 39 -25.98 -16.86 -5.10
CA GLY A 39 -26.83 -18.04 -5.19
C GLY A 39 -26.13 -19.35 -5.59
N ARG A 40 -24.84 -19.33 -5.90
CA ARG A 40 -24.03 -20.53 -6.23
C ARG A 40 -23.35 -21.08 -4.99
N LEU A 41 -22.88 -22.33 -5.03
CA LEU A 41 -22.06 -22.91 -3.96
C LEU A 41 -20.80 -22.05 -3.71
N HIS A 42 -20.48 -21.79 -2.43
CA HIS A 42 -19.29 -21.05 -2.05
C HIS A 42 -18.07 -21.99 -1.91
N PRO A 43 -16.88 -21.62 -2.39
CA PRO A 43 -16.58 -20.42 -3.16
C PRO A 43 -16.99 -20.59 -4.64
N CYS A 44 -17.76 -19.62 -5.14
CA CYS A 44 -18.12 -19.56 -6.56
C CYS A 44 -16.93 -19.09 -7.42
N ASP A 45 -17.00 -19.29 -8.74
CA ASP A 45 -15.92 -18.96 -9.66
C ASP A 45 -15.50 -17.48 -9.57
N GLU A 46 -16.47 -16.57 -9.45
CA GLU A 46 -16.19 -15.13 -9.29
C GLU A 46 -15.46 -14.84 -7.97
N HIS A 47 -15.86 -15.49 -6.87
CA HIS A 47 -15.14 -15.35 -5.60
C HIS A 47 -13.68 -15.80 -5.73
N ARG A 48 -13.44 -16.95 -6.38
CA ARG A 48 -12.08 -17.47 -6.60
C ARG A 48 -11.26 -16.52 -7.46
N HIS A 49 -11.83 -16.06 -8.57
CA HIS A 49 -11.18 -15.12 -9.47
C HIS A 49 -10.76 -13.82 -8.75
N TRP A 50 -11.65 -13.21 -7.97
CA TRP A 50 -11.33 -11.98 -7.24
C TRP A 50 -10.33 -12.21 -6.11
N LEU A 51 -10.32 -13.39 -5.50
CA LEU A 51 -9.33 -13.77 -4.50
C LEU A 51 -7.93 -13.90 -5.11
N GLU A 52 -7.83 -14.51 -6.29
CA GLU A 52 -6.57 -14.61 -7.06
C GLU A 52 -6.07 -13.22 -7.48
N MET A 53 -6.95 -12.38 -8.05
CA MET A 53 -6.62 -11.02 -8.46
C MET A 53 -6.11 -10.18 -7.29
N ARG A 54 -6.80 -10.23 -6.15
CA ARG A 54 -6.38 -9.55 -4.92
C ARG A 54 -5.01 -10.02 -4.46
N THR A 55 -4.78 -11.34 -4.48
CA THR A 55 -3.50 -11.94 -4.07
C THR A 55 -2.37 -11.48 -4.98
N HIS A 56 -2.60 -11.50 -6.29
CA HIS A 56 -1.64 -11.05 -7.29
C HIS A 56 -1.23 -9.59 -7.07
N PHE A 57 -2.18 -8.67 -6.96
CA PHE A 57 -1.84 -7.25 -6.81
C PHE A 57 -1.25 -6.88 -5.46
N ARG A 58 -1.64 -7.59 -4.38
CA ARG A 58 -1.05 -7.38 -3.05
C ARG A 58 0.45 -7.63 -3.02
N GLN A 59 0.96 -8.58 -3.81
CA GLN A 59 2.39 -8.88 -3.86
C GLN A 59 3.24 -7.66 -4.24
N PHE A 60 2.68 -6.72 -5.02
CA PHE A 60 3.37 -5.50 -5.43
C PHE A 60 3.28 -4.34 -4.42
N LEU A 61 2.54 -4.51 -3.33
CA LEU A 61 2.31 -3.49 -2.29
C LEU A 61 3.07 -3.77 -0.98
N VAL A 62 3.67 -4.96 -0.82
CA VAL A 62 4.35 -5.36 0.44
C VAL A 62 5.61 -4.53 0.72
N ASP A 63 6.30 -4.04 -0.31
CA ASP A 63 7.54 -3.24 -0.17
C ASP A 63 7.33 -1.83 0.41
N GLU A 64 6.09 -1.36 0.54
CA GLU A 64 5.80 -0.01 1.02
C GLU A 64 6.04 0.13 2.53
N GLN A 65 5.90 -0.95 3.31
CA GLN A 65 6.19 -0.92 4.74
C GLN A 65 7.69 -0.76 5.03
N TYR A 66 8.58 -1.24 4.16
CA TYR A 66 10.03 -1.12 4.36
C TYR A 66 10.57 0.24 3.89
N SER A 67 10.00 0.82 2.83
CA SER A 67 10.56 2.06 2.24
C SER A 67 10.14 3.34 2.95
N SER A 68 9.05 3.33 3.73
CA SER A 68 8.63 4.48 4.54
C SER A 68 9.47 4.68 5.80
N GLU A 69 10.11 3.64 6.34
CA GLU A 69 11.03 3.76 7.49
C GLU A 69 12.42 4.28 7.10
N VAL A 70 12.86 4.07 5.84
CA VAL A 70 14.21 4.45 5.37
C VAL A 70 14.24 5.86 4.73
N GLN A 71 13.07 6.48 4.51
CA GLN A 71 12.97 7.86 3.99
C GLN A 71 12.49 8.87 5.04
N GLN A 72 13.08 8.85 6.24
CA GLN A 72 13.32 10.11 6.94
C GLN A 72 14.79 10.51 6.71
N PRO A 73 15.08 11.47 5.82
CA PRO A 73 16.30 12.24 5.99
C PRO A 73 16.14 12.98 7.32
N SER A 74 16.91 12.57 8.32
CA SER A 74 17.11 13.34 9.54
C SER A 74 17.34 14.80 9.13
N ARG A 75 16.40 15.69 9.46
CA ARG A 75 16.59 17.13 9.26
C ARG A 75 17.93 17.48 9.91
N PRO A 76 18.90 18.07 9.20
CA PRO A 76 20.04 18.64 9.88
C PRO A 76 19.50 19.71 10.83
N HIS A 77 19.84 19.57 12.11
CA HIS A 77 19.58 20.53 13.16
C HIS A 77 19.92 21.94 12.64
N PRO A 78 19.06 22.96 12.80
CA PRO A 78 19.54 24.33 12.65
C PRO A 78 20.47 24.58 13.84
N THR A 79 21.78 24.63 13.60
CA THR A 79 22.72 25.21 14.55
C THR A 79 22.35 26.68 14.68
N GLN A 80 21.63 26.98 15.75
CA GLN A 80 21.24 28.32 16.13
C GLN A 80 22.51 29.15 16.34
N ARG A 81 22.57 30.28 15.64
CA ARG A 81 23.63 31.30 15.68
C ARG A 81 24.06 31.64 17.11
N ASP A 82 25.37 31.84 17.28
CA ASP A 82 25.88 32.79 18.26
C ASP A 82 26.95 33.68 17.59
N PRO A 83 26.71 35.00 17.48
CA PRO A 83 27.79 35.96 17.42
C PRO A 83 27.57 37.01 18.51
N SER A 84 27.90 36.66 19.75
CA SER A 84 27.94 37.64 20.84
C SER A 84 29.33 38.32 20.90
N ARG A 85 29.42 39.44 20.16
CA ARG A 85 30.18 40.71 20.32
C ARG A 85 31.65 40.77 20.82
N PRO A 86 32.37 41.87 20.47
CA PRO A 86 33.79 42.12 20.73
C PRO A 86 34.03 42.87 22.05
N ASP A 87 35.23 42.76 22.60
CA ASP A 87 36.04 43.84 23.21
C ASP A 87 37.24 43.20 23.92
N ASP A 88 38.46 43.50 23.45
CA ASP A 88 39.65 43.36 24.29
C ASP A 88 40.59 44.54 24.02
N LEU A 89 40.72 45.39 25.04
CA LEU A 89 41.66 46.49 25.16
C LEU A 89 42.86 45.97 25.96
N GLY A 90 44.02 45.90 25.31
CA GLY A 90 45.32 45.63 25.93
C GLY A 90 46.45 46.16 25.07
#